data_AF-A0A523TD93-F1
#
_entry.id   AF-A0A523TD93-F1
#
_cell.length_a   1.000
_cell.length_b   1.000
_cell.length_c   1.000
_cell.angle_alpha   90.00
_cell.angle_beta   90.00
_cell.angle_gamma   90.00
#
_symmetry.space_group_name_H-M   'P 1'
#
loop_
_entity.id
_entity.type
_entity.pdbx_description
1 polymer ?
#
loop_
_entity_poly.entity_id
_entity_poly.type
_entity_poly.pdbx_seq_one_letter_code
_entity_poly.pdbx_strand_id
1 'polypeptide(L)'
;MNEEISLEKKIDNMKKTTEFLLALDESFTLPNGWKTKDLLLHLWSWDDEFVKICQFKMKDSLDKCEFEFQSMKMEYSEWNDYVLDKMKDITFKEAKVKFKETRQKIIGLFEELIKKPEIVEDEKSSYRTDKILDLWQHDKQHLEAGGAKIEF
;
A
#
# COMPACT_ATOMS: atom_id res chain seq x y z
N MET A 1 10.73 -16.62 -17.98
CA MET A 1 10.67 -15.26 -18.54
C MET A 1 9.51 -14.60 -17.83
N ASN A 2 9.77 -13.77 -16.81
CA ASN A 2 8.68 -13.08 -16.11
C ASN A 2 8.24 -11.94 -17.02
N GLU A 3 7.00 -11.99 -17.49
CA GLU A 3 6.42 -10.88 -18.24
C GLU A 3 6.41 -9.63 -17.36
N GLU A 4 6.96 -8.54 -17.87
CA GLU A 4 6.92 -7.25 -17.18
C GLU A 4 5.49 -6.73 -17.22
N ILE A 5 4.86 -6.62 -16.05
CA ILE A 5 3.49 -6.12 -15.91
C ILE A 5 3.49 -4.60 -16.13
N SER A 6 2.66 -4.10 -17.05
CA SER A 6 2.56 -2.66 -17.33
C SER A 6 2.08 -1.87 -16.09
N LEU A 7 2.43 -0.59 -16.01
CA LEU A 7 2.06 0.27 -14.87
C LEU A 7 0.52 0.40 -14.74
N GLU A 8 -0.20 0.48 -15.85
CA GLU A 8 -1.66 0.49 -15.88
C GLU A 8 -2.25 -0.80 -15.32
N LYS A 9 -1.64 -1.94 -15.66
CA LYS A 9 -2.05 -3.24 -15.15
C LYS A 9 -1.76 -3.37 -13.65
N LYS A 10 -0.68 -2.77 -13.14
CA LYS A 10 -0.43 -2.66 -11.68
C LYS A 10 -1.53 -1.85 -10.98
N ILE A 11 -1.96 -0.71 -11.55
CA ILE A 11 -3.07 0.10 -11.02
C ILE A 11 -4.39 -0.68 -11.04
N ASP A 12 -4.70 -1.39 -12.14
CA ASP A 12 -5.88 -2.25 -12.24
C ASP A 12 -5.88 -3.36 -11.18
N ASN A 13 -4.73 -4.02 -10.97
CA ASN A 13 -4.58 -5.02 -9.92
C ASN A 13 -4.77 -4.43 -8.52
N MET A 14 -4.30 -3.20 -8.28
CA MET A 14 -4.54 -2.50 -7.03
C MET A 14 -6.04 -2.23 -6.80
N LYS A 15 -6.79 -1.82 -7.83
CA LYS A 15 -8.25 -1.62 -7.76
C LYS A 15 -8.97 -2.92 -7.40
N LYS A 16 -8.66 -4.02 -8.10
CA LYS A 16 -9.25 -5.34 -7.83
C LYS A 16 -8.94 -5.85 -6.43
N THR A 17 -7.70 -5.67 -5.98
CA THR A 17 -7.29 -6.05 -4.62
C THR A 17 -8.02 -5.23 -3.57
N THR A 18 -8.24 -3.94 -3.82
CA THR A 18 -9.01 -3.05 -2.95
C THR A 18 -10.46 -3.53 -2.79
N GLU A 19 -11.12 -3.85 -3.91
CA GLU A 19 -12.49 -4.35 -3.90
C GLU A 19 -12.60 -5.67 -3.13
N PHE A 20 -11.65 -6.58 -3.35
CA PHE A 20 -11.56 -7.85 -2.62
C PHE A 20 -11.43 -7.62 -1.11
N LEU A 21 -10.46 -6.79 -0.68
CA LEU A 21 -10.20 -6.48 0.73
C LEU A 21 -11.42 -5.85 1.41
N LEU A 22 -12.13 -4.96 0.73
CA LEU A 22 -13.33 -4.31 1.26
C LEU A 22 -14.53 -5.26 1.34
N ALA A 23 -14.56 -6.33 0.55
CA ALA A 23 -15.58 -7.36 0.59
C ALA A 23 -15.35 -8.40 1.71
N LEU A 24 -14.14 -8.49 2.27
CA LEU A 24 -13.85 -9.42 3.37
C LEU A 24 -14.68 -9.11 4.61
N ASP A 25 -15.14 -10.16 5.28
CA ASP A 25 -15.85 -10.06 6.55
C ASP A 25 -14.88 -9.90 7.73
N GLU A 26 -15.36 -9.38 8.85
CA GLU A 26 -14.59 -9.24 10.08
C GLU A 26 -14.09 -10.59 10.62
N SER A 27 -14.85 -11.68 10.37
CA SER A 27 -14.51 -13.02 10.83
C SER A 27 -13.33 -13.65 10.09
N PHE A 28 -12.95 -13.12 8.92
CA PHE A 28 -11.83 -13.67 8.15
C PHE A 28 -10.52 -13.48 8.93
N THR A 29 -9.72 -14.55 8.95
CA THR A 29 -8.49 -14.63 9.74
C THR A 29 -7.40 -15.22 8.87
N LEU A 30 -6.25 -14.55 8.82
CA LEU A 30 -5.06 -15.01 8.12
C LEU A 30 -4.35 -16.11 8.95
N PRO A 31 -3.54 -17.00 8.35
CA PRO A 31 -2.79 -18.04 9.05
C PRO A 31 -1.81 -17.51 10.10
N ASN A 32 -1.36 -16.26 9.99
CA ASN A 32 -0.54 -15.59 11.00
C ASN A 32 -1.36 -15.09 12.22
N GLY A 33 -2.68 -15.31 12.22
CA GLY A 33 -3.59 -14.93 13.30
C GLY A 33 -4.23 -13.54 13.14
N TRP A 34 -3.81 -12.74 12.17
CA TRP A 34 -4.40 -11.42 11.92
C TRP A 34 -5.85 -11.54 11.51
N LYS A 35 -6.70 -10.66 12.07
CA LYS A 35 -8.06 -10.46 11.59
C LYS A 35 -8.06 -9.54 10.39
N THR A 36 -9.15 -9.53 9.63
CA THR A 36 -9.34 -8.58 8.53
C THR A 36 -9.13 -7.14 8.97
N LYS A 37 -9.54 -6.79 10.20
CA LYS A 37 -9.28 -5.46 10.77
C LYS A 37 -7.79 -5.12 10.80
N ASP A 38 -6.98 -6.03 11.34
CA ASP A 38 -5.53 -5.82 11.49
C ASP A 38 -4.85 -5.70 10.12
N LEU A 39 -5.27 -6.55 9.17
CA LEU A 39 -4.82 -6.45 7.78
C LEU A 39 -5.16 -5.08 7.19
N LEU A 40 -6.40 -4.61 7.33
CA LEU A 40 -6.81 -3.30 6.78
C LEU A 40 -6.03 -2.14 7.43
N LEU A 41 -5.78 -2.18 8.74
CA LEU A 41 -5.00 -1.17 9.44
C LEU A 41 -3.54 -1.15 8.95
N HIS A 42 -2.94 -2.33 8.81
CA HIS A 42 -1.59 -2.47 8.28
C HIS A 42 -1.49 -1.92 6.85
N LEU A 43 -2.37 -2.35 5.94
CA LEU A 43 -2.34 -1.90 4.55
C LEU A 43 -2.63 -0.39 4.45
N TRP A 44 -3.58 0.12 5.23
CA TRP A 44 -3.86 1.55 5.29
C TRP A 44 -2.64 2.36 5.76
N SER A 45 -1.90 1.91 6.78
CA SER A 45 -0.70 2.63 7.21
C SER A 45 0.37 2.70 6.13
N TRP A 46 0.53 1.65 5.32
CA TRP A 46 1.41 1.69 4.16
C TRP A 46 0.89 2.66 3.10
N ASP A 47 -0.41 2.63 2.80
CA ASP A 47 -1.00 3.58 1.85
C ASP A 47 -0.71 5.03 2.24
N ASP A 48 -0.81 5.38 3.52
CA ASP A 48 -0.52 6.74 4.02
C ASP A 48 0.96 7.13 3.79
N GLU A 49 1.89 6.20 3.98
CA GLU A 49 3.32 6.43 3.68
C GLU A 49 3.55 6.63 2.18
N PHE A 50 2.95 5.79 1.33
CA PHE A 50 3.10 5.91 -0.12
C PHE A 50 2.41 7.15 -0.68
N VAL A 51 1.31 7.63 -0.09
CA VAL A 51 0.71 8.93 -0.42
C VAL A 51 1.72 10.05 -0.23
N LYS A 52 2.48 10.05 0.87
CA LYS A 52 3.54 11.05 1.10
C LYS A 52 4.61 10.95 0.01
N ILE A 53 5.10 9.75 -0.28
CA ILE A 53 6.12 9.52 -1.32
C ILE A 53 5.67 10.07 -2.67
N CYS A 54 4.45 9.76 -3.09
CA CYS A 54 3.88 10.28 -4.35
C CYS A 54 3.87 11.81 -4.36
N GLN A 55 3.44 12.44 -3.27
CA GLN A 55 3.39 13.90 -3.16
C GLN A 55 4.77 14.55 -3.20
N PHE A 56 5.78 13.95 -2.56
CA PHE A 56 7.17 14.43 -2.64
C PHE A 56 7.76 14.22 -4.03
N LYS A 57 7.49 13.07 -4.67
CA LYS A 57 7.93 12.77 -6.03
C LYS A 57 7.35 13.75 -7.05
N MET A 58 6.06 14.06 -6.95
CA MET A 58 5.41 15.05 -7.83
C MET A 58 5.97 16.47 -7.69
N LYS A 59 6.67 16.77 -6.59
CA LYS A 59 7.30 18.07 -6.29
C LYS A 59 8.82 18.05 -6.48
N ASP A 60 9.39 16.95 -6.97
CA ASP A 60 10.84 16.75 -7.10
C ASP A 60 11.60 17.03 -5.79
N SER A 61 11.09 16.48 -4.68
CA SER A 61 11.60 16.73 -3.32
C SER A 61 11.78 15.44 -2.50
N LEU A 62 12.09 14.34 -3.20
CA LEU A 62 12.26 13.01 -2.58
C LEU A 62 13.43 12.94 -1.59
N ASP A 63 14.41 13.84 -1.71
CA ASP A 63 15.53 13.99 -0.77
C ASP A 63 15.06 14.29 0.66
N LYS A 64 13.83 14.79 0.81
CA LYS A 64 13.20 15.13 2.09
C LYS A 64 12.16 14.11 2.54
N CYS A 65 11.99 13.02 1.79
CA CYS A 65 10.99 12.00 2.08
C CYS A 65 11.61 10.86 2.90
N GLU A 66 11.22 10.78 4.16
CA GLU A 66 11.53 9.67 5.04
C GLU A 66 10.24 8.95 5.42
N PHE A 67 10.30 7.61 5.49
CA PHE A 67 9.22 6.83 6.09
C PHE A 67 9.14 7.11 7.59
N GLU A 68 7.95 6.98 8.18
CA GLU A 68 7.75 7.21 9.62
C GLU A 68 8.70 6.34 10.46
N PHE A 69 8.87 5.05 10.13
CA PHE A 69 9.80 4.17 10.87
C PHE A 69 11.26 4.67 10.83
N GLN A 70 11.70 5.26 9.71
CA GLN A 70 13.05 5.82 9.58
C GLN A 70 13.20 7.05 10.48
N SER A 71 12.21 7.94 10.45
CA SER A 71 12.18 9.13 11.31
C SER A 71 12.16 8.77 12.81
N MET A 72 11.51 7.65 13.14
CA MET A 72 11.43 7.10 14.50
C MET A 72 12.65 6.27 14.91
N LYS A 73 13.57 5.98 13.97
CA LYS A 73 14.71 5.07 14.17
C LYS A 73 14.28 3.70 14.70
N MET A 74 13.20 3.18 14.14
CA MET A 74 12.57 1.92 14.52
C MET A 74 12.77 0.88 13.41
N GLU A 75 12.94 -0.38 13.77
CA GLU A 75 13.01 -1.45 12.78
C GLU A 75 11.65 -1.64 12.10
N TYR A 76 11.67 -2.09 10.84
CA TYR A 76 10.46 -2.29 10.04
C TYR A 76 9.39 -3.14 10.77
N SER A 77 9.81 -4.25 11.38
CA SER A 77 8.89 -5.15 12.10
C SER A 77 8.32 -4.49 13.35
N GLU A 78 9.12 -3.71 14.07
CA GLU A 78 8.70 -3.00 15.27
C GLU A 78 7.70 -1.89 14.92
N TRP A 79 7.86 -1.24 13.77
CA TRP A 79 6.93 -0.21 13.31
C TRP A 79 5.56 -0.79 12.96
N ASN A 80 5.50 -1.97 12.33
CA ASN A 80 4.23 -2.63 12.07
C ASN A 80 3.45 -2.89 13.36
N ASP A 81 4.12 -3.41 14.40
CA ASP A 81 3.49 -3.68 15.70
C ASP A 81 3.06 -2.37 16.40
N TYR A 82 3.91 -1.34 16.35
CA TYR A 82 3.61 -0.02 16.89
C TYR A 82 2.37 0.61 16.25
N VAL A 83 2.26 0.55 14.92
CA VAL A 83 1.12 1.10 14.18
C VAL A 83 -0.17 0.36 14.55
N LEU A 84 -0.13 -0.97 14.63
CA LEU A 84 -1.29 -1.77 15.01
C LEU A 84 -1.75 -1.47 16.44
N ASP A 85 -0.82 -1.31 17.39
CA ASP A 85 -1.17 -0.92 18.77
C ASP A 85 -1.74 0.51 18.82
N LYS A 86 -1.15 1.46 18.09
CA LYS A 86 -1.63 2.84 17.98
C LYS A 86 -3.05 2.93 17.40
N MET A 87 -3.40 2.00 16.52
CA MET A 87 -4.70 1.96 15.83
C MET A 87 -5.69 0.95 16.41
N LYS A 88 -5.38 0.30 17.54
CA LYS A 88 -6.18 -0.82 18.09
C LYS A 88 -7.65 -0.48 18.37
N ASP A 89 -7.91 0.77 18.76
CA ASP A 89 -9.25 1.26 19.13
C ASP A 89 -10.12 1.58 17.91
N ILE A 90 -9.54 1.60 16.70
CA ILE A 90 -10.29 1.77 15.46
C ILE A 90 -11.18 0.56 15.25
N THR A 91 -12.46 0.81 14.97
CA THR A 91 -13.43 -0.25 14.68
C THR A 91 -13.23 -0.81 13.27
N PHE A 92 -13.71 -2.03 13.01
CA PHE A 92 -13.63 -2.64 11.68
C PHE A 92 -14.30 -1.78 10.59
N LYS A 93 -15.44 -1.16 10.91
CA LYS A 93 -16.16 -0.25 10.01
C LYS A 93 -15.32 0.98 9.67
N GLU A 94 -14.68 1.60 10.67
CA GLU A 94 -13.81 2.75 10.46
C GLU A 94 -12.56 2.38 9.66
N ALA A 95 -11.94 1.23 9.96
CA ALA A 95 -10.80 0.71 9.20
C ALA A 95 -11.13 0.56 7.71
N LYS A 96 -12.31 0.01 7.36
CA LYS A 96 -12.77 -0.08 5.95
C LYS A 96 -12.91 1.29 5.29
N VAL A 97 -13.50 2.26 6.00
CA VAL A 97 -13.68 3.62 5.47
C VAL A 97 -12.32 4.27 5.21
N LYS A 98 -11.42 4.23 6.21
CA LYS A 98 -10.10 4.84 6.12
C LYS A 98 -9.20 4.19 5.08
N PHE A 99 -9.19 2.86 5.02
CA PHE A 99 -8.51 2.14 3.96
C PHE A 99 -9.05 2.54 2.59
N LYS A 100 -10.37 2.53 2.37
CA LYS A 100 -10.97 2.90 1.08
C LYS A 100 -10.61 4.33 0.65
N GLU A 101 -10.76 5.31 1.53
CA GLU A 101 -10.48 6.71 1.24
C GLU A 101 -9.01 6.91 0.82
N THR A 102 -8.09 6.34 1.60
CA THR A 102 -6.65 6.45 1.34
C THR A 102 -6.26 5.70 0.07
N ARG A 103 -6.86 4.52 -0.14
CA ARG A 103 -6.62 3.69 -1.32
C ARG A 103 -7.10 4.37 -2.62
N GLN A 104 -8.24 5.05 -2.58
CA GLN A 104 -8.69 5.86 -3.71
C GLN A 104 -7.74 7.03 -4.00
N LYS A 105 -7.22 7.68 -2.96
CA LYS A 105 -6.27 8.77 -3.08
C LYS A 105 -4.95 8.31 -3.71
N ILE A 106 -4.38 7.20 -3.24
CA ILE A 106 -3.11 6.68 -3.79
C ILE A 106 -3.26 6.20 -5.24
N ILE A 107 -4.37 5.53 -5.58
CA ILE A 107 -4.68 5.15 -6.96
C ILE A 107 -4.75 6.39 -7.85
N GLY A 108 -5.41 7.46 -7.41
CA GLY A 108 -5.45 8.73 -8.16
C GLY A 108 -4.06 9.34 -8.36
N LEU A 109 -3.22 9.33 -7.32
CA LEU A 109 -1.83 9.80 -7.42
C LEU A 109 -1.01 8.94 -8.40
N PHE A 110 -1.20 7.62 -8.39
CA PHE A 110 -0.55 6.72 -9.34
C PHE A 110 -0.98 7.01 -10.79
N GLU A 111 -2.28 7.20 -11.02
CA GLU A 111 -2.81 7.59 -12.34
C GLU A 111 -2.28 8.93 -12.82
N GLU A 112 -1.98 9.87 -11.92
CA GLU A 112 -1.32 11.14 -12.25
C GLU A 112 0.17 10.97 -12.54
N LEU A 113 0.87 10.13 -11.77
CA LEU A 113 2.30 9.87 -11.94
C LEU A 113 2.59 9.22 -13.30
N ILE A 114 1.82 8.21 -13.71
CA ILE A 114 2.06 7.50 -14.98
C ILE A 114 1.85 8.38 -16.22
N LYS A 115 1.14 9.51 -16.08
CA LYS A 115 0.92 10.50 -17.16
C LYS A 115 2.08 11.47 -17.33
N LYS A 116 3.11 11.38 -16.48
CA LYS A 116 4.28 12.27 -16.46
C LYS A 116 5.54 11.47 -16.78
N PRO A 117 5.93 11.36 -18.06
CA PRO A 117 7.08 10.55 -18.49
C PRO A 117 8.36 10.90 -17.74
N GLU A 118 8.60 12.18 -17.46
CA GLU A 118 9.76 12.69 -16.73
C GLU A 118 9.87 12.16 -15.30
N ILE A 119 8.74 11.75 -14.70
CA ILE A 119 8.70 11.18 -13.35
C ILE A 119 8.81 9.64 -13.39
N VAL A 120 8.29 9.02 -14.45
CA VAL A 120 8.32 7.56 -14.66
C VAL A 120 9.71 7.09 -15.06
N GLU A 121 10.37 7.85 -15.94
CA GLU A 121 11.70 7.55 -16.49
C GLU A 121 12.86 7.96 -15.55
N ASP A 122 12.56 8.43 -14.34
CA ASP A 122 13.56 8.72 -13.30
C ASP A 122 14.15 7.42 -12.74
N GLU A 123 15.06 6.82 -13.51
CA GLU A 123 15.73 5.54 -13.22
C GLU A 123 16.67 5.60 -12.02
N LYS A 124 17.07 6.80 -11.58
CA LYS A 124 18.08 7.00 -10.52
C LYS A 124 17.48 7.19 -9.13
N SER A 125 16.17 7.39 -9.02
CA SER A 125 15.51 7.51 -7.72
C SER A 125 15.40 6.15 -7.01
N SER A 126 15.63 6.13 -5.69
CA SER A 126 15.31 4.96 -4.84
C SER A 126 13.82 4.61 -4.87
N TYR A 127 12.98 5.59 -5.22
CA TYR A 127 11.53 5.50 -5.34
C TYR A 127 11.12 5.59 -6.82
N ARG A 128 11.63 4.67 -7.65
CA ARG A 128 11.16 4.54 -9.04
C ARG A 128 9.66 4.24 -9.05
N THR A 129 8.95 4.78 -10.03
CA THR A 129 7.48 4.70 -10.11
C THR A 129 6.98 3.25 -10.17
N ASP A 130 7.71 2.36 -10.85
CA ASP A 130 7.42 0.92 -10.91
C ASP A 130 7.45 0.24 -9.53
N LYS A 131 8.38 0.63 -8.65
CA LYS A 131 8.50 0.11 -7.27
C LYS A 131 7.43 0.68 -6.35
N ILE A 132 7.09 1.96 -6.52
CA ILE A 132 5.98 2.57 -5.79
C ILE A 132 4.67 1.85 -6.14
N LEU A 133 4.49 1.56 -7.44
CA LEU A 133 3.33 0.83 -7.94
C LEU A 133 3.31 -0.65 -7.52
N ASP A 134 4.42 -1.25 -7.10
CA ASP A 134 4.44 -2.64 -6.58
C ASP A 134 3.74 -2.80 -5.22
N LEU A 135 3.14 -1.74 -4.66
CA LEU A 135 2.28 -1.80 -3.48
C LEU A 135 1.15 -2.83 -3.62
N TRP A 136 0.60 -3.06 -4.82
CA TRP A 136 -0.40 -4.14 -5.00
C TRP A 136 0.21 -5.53 -4.79
N GLN A 137 1.50 -5.72 -5.09
CA GLN A 137 2.21 -6.98 -4.88
C GLN A 137 2.44 -7.20 -3.37
N HIS A 138 2.68 -6.12 -2.61
CA HIS A 138 2.70 -6.16 -1.16
C HIS A 138 1.35 -6.63 -0.59
N ASP A 139 0.24 -6.05 -1.04
CA ASP A 139 -1.09 -6.50 -0.61
C ASP A 139 -1.34 -7.97 -0.96
N LYS A 140 -0.98 -8.37 -2.19
CA LYS A 140 -1.11 -9.74 -2.67
C LYS A 140 -0.32 -10.72 -1.80
N GLN A 141 0.91 -10.39 -1.43
CA GLN A 141 1.74 -11.24 -0.57
C GLN A 141 1.09 -11.48 0.80
N HIS A 142 0.49 -10.45 1.42
CA HIS A 142 -0.24 -10.62 2.67
C HIS A 142 -1.48 -11.50 2.50
N LEU A 143 -2.23 -11.32 1.42
CA LEU A 143 -3.41 -12.14 1.10
C LEU A 143 -3.04 -13.60 0.81
N GLU A 144 -1.97 -13.85 0.07
CA GLU A 144 -1.48 -15.20 -0.26
C GLU A 144 -0.86 -15.89 0.95
N ALA A 145 -0.13 -15.17 1.79
CA ALA A 145 0.26 -15.65 3.12
C ALA A 145 -0.98 -15.96 3.98
N GLY A 146 -2.07 -15.24 3.74
CA GLY A 146 -3.44 -15.43 4.20
C GLY A 146 -4.14 -16.72 3.71
N GLY A 147 -3.55 -17.44 2.76
CA GLY A 147 -4.20 -18.57 2.08
C GLY A 147 -5.24 -18.15 1.02
N ALA A 148 -5.42 -16.85 0.77
CA ALA A 148 -6.26 -16.36 -0.33
C ALA A 148 -5.47 -16.43 -1.64
N LYS A 149 -5.99 -17.14 -2.65
CA LYS A 149 -5.38 -17.18 -3.98
C LYS A 149 -5.85 -15.98 -4.79
N ILE A 150 -4.90 -15.13 -5.20
CA ILE A 150 -5.17 -13.92 -5.99
C ILE A 150 -4.69 -14.16 -7.43
N GLU A 151 -5.63 -14.39 -8.35
CA GLU A 151 -5.36 -14.87 -9.71
C GLU A 151 -5.38 -13.80 -10.82
N PHE A 152 -5.49 -12.51 -10.49
CA PHE A 152 -5.64 -11.42 -11.47
C PHE A 152 -4.39 -10.59 -11.78
#